data_AF-A0A354HVT9-F1
#
_entry.id   AF-A0A354HVT9-F1
#
_cell.length_a   1.000
_cell.length_b   1.000
_cell.length_c   1.000
_cell.angle_alpha   90.00
_cell.angle_beta   90.00
_cell.angle_gamma   90.00
#
_symmetry.space_group_name_H-M   'P 1'
#
loop_
_entity.id
_entity.type
_entity.pdbx_description
1 polymer ?
#
loop_
_entity_poly.entity_id
_entity_poly.type
_entity_poly.pdbx_seq_one_letter_code
_entity_poly.pdbx_strand_id
1 'polypeptide(L)'
;MVQSFIETGNQNLGAMGYTEHSYRHAGLVSNIASNILERLDYSQRDCELVAIAGYLHDIGNVITRYNHGQSGAYLAMKILQDLEMSWDEVALIIGAIGNHEEEYGQPVNKIAAALILADKSDVHSSRVRNPDVANFDIHE
;
A
#
# COMPACT_ATOMS: atom_id res chain seq x y z
N MET A 1 8.18 7.77 -12.52
CA MET A 1 6.71 7.93 -12.37
C MET A 1 6.25 7.51 -10.99
N VAL A 2 6.26 6.20 -10.65
CA VAL A 2 5.88 5.68 -9.31
C VAL A 2 6.62 6.41 -8.20
N GLN A 3 7.94 6.57 -8.35
CA GLN A 3 8.80 7.31 -7.43
C GLN A 3 8.25 8.70 -7.08
N SER A 4 7.92 9.50 -8.10
CA SER A 4 7.36 10.83 -7.91
C SER A 4 6.00 10.82 -7.21
N PHE A 5 5.17 9.78 -7.40
CA PHE A 5 3.88 9.66 -6.73
C PHE A 5 4.05 9.34 -5.25
N ILE A 6 4.97 8.43 -4.90
CA ILE A 6 5.30 8.10 -3.51
C ILE A 6 5.87 9.34 -2.80
N GLU A 7 6.86 10.01 -3.39
CA GLU A 7 7.48 11.19 -2.77
C GLU A 7 6.47 12.33 -2.55
N THR A 8 5.68 12.65 -3.58
CA THR A 8 4.72 13.74 -3.52
C THR A 8 3.56 13.39 -2.59
N GLY A 9 3.05 12.15 -2.63
CA GLY A 9 2.03 11.68 -1.69
C GLY A 9 2.50 11.75 -0.24
N ASN A 10 3.74 11.32 0.02
CA ASN A 10 4.35 11.44 1.33
C ASN A 10 4.52 12.91 1.80
N GLN A 11 4.79 13.85 0.88
CA GLN A 11 4.81 15.28 1.20
C GLN A 11 3.40 15.82 1.51
N ASN A 12 2.39 15.43 0.73
CA ASN A 12 0.99 15.81 0.95
C ASN A 12 0.50 15.37 2.33
N LEU A 13 0.77 14.11 2.69
CA LEU A 13 0.43 13.56 4.01
C LEU A 13 1.12 14.32 5.15
N GLY A 14 2.40 14.64 4.96
CA GLY A 14 3.14 15.47 5.91
C GLY A 14 2.54 16.86 6.11
N ALA A 15 2.05 17.51 5.05
CA ALA A 15 1.38 18.80 5.13
C ALA A 15 0.03 18.73 5.86
N MET A 16 -0.61 17.56 5.87
CA MET A 16 -1.87 17.29 6.56
C MET A 16 -1.68 16.76 8.00
N GLY A 17 -0.44 16.46 8.40
CA GLY A 17 -0.12 15.97 9.75
C GLY A 17 -0.09 14.44 9.91
N TYR A 18 -0.33 13.68 8.83
CA TYR A 18 -0.26 12.22 8.84
C TYR A 18 1.20 11.73 8.94
N THR A 19 1.38 10.46 9.29
CA THR A 19 2.69 9.82 9.42
C THR A 19 3.40 9.63 8.06
N GLU A 20 4.62 9.10 8.12
CA GLU A 20 5.42 8.78 6.94
C GLU A 20 4.91 7.55 6.15
N HIS A 21 4.72 7.77 4.85
CA HIS A 21 4.40 6.76 3.81
C HIS A 21 5.39 6.90 2.64
N SER A 22 6.69 6.78 2.94
CA SER A 22 7.79 6.92 1.97
C SER A 22 8.17 5.57 1.34
N TYR A 23 9.23 5.57 0.53
CA TYR A 23 9.82 4.34 -0.01
C TYR A 23 10.19 3.31 1.05
N ARG A 24 10.58 3.75 2.24
CA ARG A 24 10.91 2.84 3.34
C ARG A 24 9.67 2.03 3.72
N HIS A 25 8.54 2.70 3.92
CA HIS A 25 7.25 2.08 4.22
C HIS A 25 6.80 1.17 3.07
N ALA A 26 6.69 1.69 1.85
CA ALA A 26 6.28 0.91 0.68
C ALA A 26 7.15 -0.35 0.45
N GLY A 27 8.47 -0.23 0.61
CA GLY A 27 9.39 -1.36 0.49
C GLY A 27 9.25 -2.37 1.63
N LEU A 28 9.02 -1.91 2.86
CA LEU A 28 8.80 -2.79 4.01
C LEU A 28 7.50 -3.58 3.88
N VAL A 29 6.38 -2.92 3.55
CA VAL A 29 5.08 -3.55 3.31
C VAL A 29 5.17 -4.58 2.18
N SER A 30 5.81 -4.22 1.05
CA SER A 30 6.05 -5.13 -0.08
C SER A 30 6.78 -6.41 0.35
N ASN A 31 7.87 -6.28 1.11
CA ASN A 31 8.65 -7.42 1.59
C ASN A 31 7.87 -8.27 2.60
N ILE A 32 7.18 -7.64 3.56
CA ILE A 32 6.40 -8.38 4.57
C ILE A 32 5.27 -9.15 3.90
N ALA A 33 4.54 -8.53 2.97
CA ALA A 33 3.42 -9.17 2.30
C ALA A 33 3.86 -10.39 1.50
N SER A 34 4.98 -10.27 0.76
CA SER A 34 5.61 -11.40 0.06
C SER A 34 5.97 -12.54 1.02
N ASN A 35 6.63 -12.20 2.14
CA ASN A 35 7.04 -13.18 3.15
C ASN A 35 5.86 -13.88 3.82
N ILE A 36 4.72 -13.20 3.99
CA ILE A 36 3.50 -13.81 4.54
C ILE A 36 3.03 -14.93 3.62
N LEU A 37 2.91 -14.67 2.31
CA LEU A 37 2.45 -15.67 1.36
C LEU A 37 3.47 -16.81 1.18
N GLU A 38 4.76 -16.49 1.15
CA GLU A 38 5.84 -17.48 1.07
C GLU A 38 5.80 -18.45 2.25
N ARG A 39 5.65 -17.95 3.48
CA ARG A 39 5.58 -18.77 4.70
C ARG A 39 4.31 -19.61 4.83
N LEU A 40 3.29 -19.32 4.03
CA LEU A 40 2.04 -20.07 3.95
C LEU A 40 2.02 -21.01 2.73
N ASP A 41 3.16 -21.24 2.09
CA ASP A 41 3.35 -22.13 0.94
C ASP A 41 2.50 -21.74 -0.30
N TYR A 42 2.18 -20.45 -0.46
CA TYR A 42 1.58 -19.96 -1.71
C TYR A 42 2.59 -19.93 -2.86
N SER A 43 2.09 -19.79 -4.09
CA SER A 43 2.93 -19.80 -5.28
C SER A 43 3.87 -18.59 -5.31
N GLN A 44 5.06 -18.76 -5.90
CA GLN A 44 6.01 -17.67 -6.12
C GLN A 44 5.35 -16.48 -6.84
N ARG A 45 4.42 -16.76 -7.77
CA ARG A 45 3.72 -15.71 -8.48
C ARG A 45 2.79 -14.92 -7.55
N ASP A 46 2.08 -15.57 -6.62
CA ASP A 46 1.27 -14.86 -5.63
C ASP A 46 2.13 -13.93 -4.75
N CYS A 47 3.33 -14.38 -4.36
CA CYS A 47 4.29 -13.58 -3.60
C CYS A 47 4.72 -12.32 -4.40
N GLU A 48 4.99 -12.47 -5.70
CA GLU A 48 5.31 -11.33 -6.57
C GLU A 48 4.13 -10.36 -6.72
N LEU A 49 2.91 -10.87 -6.88
CA LEU A 49 1.71 -10.03 -7.02
C LEU A 49 1.44 -9.21 -5.76
N VAL A 50 1.57 -9.82 -4.57
CA VAL A 50 1.39 -9.07 -3.33
C VAL A 50 2.54 -8.12 -3.06
N ALA A 51 3.77 -8.45 -3.47
CA ALA A 51 4.90 -7.52 -3.39
C ALA A 51 4.66 -6.26 -4.24
N ILE A 52 4.13 -6.43 -5.46
CA ILE A 52 3.75 -5.31 -6.33
C ILE A 52 2.62 -4.49 -5.69
N ALA A 53 1.57 -5.17 -5.18
CA ALA A 53 0.47 -4.49 -4.52
C ALA A 53 0.95 -3.68 -3.30
N GLY A 54 1.78 -4.27 -2.44
CA GLY A 54 2.34 -3.59 -1.27
C GLY A 54 3.25 -2.42 -1.60
N TYR A 55 4.02 -2.48 -2.69
CA TYR A 55 4.84 -1.34 -3.09
C TYR A 55 4.00 -0.17 -3.64
N LEU A 56 2.82 -0.45 -4.20
CA LEU A 56 1.96 0.53 -4.86
C LEU A 56 0.77 1.00 -4.02
N HIS A 57 0.49 0.38 -2.87
CA HIS A 57 -0.81 0.54 -2.19
C HIS A 57 -1.17 1.99 -1.84
N ASP A 58 -0.17 2.81 -1.49
CA ASP A 58 -0.34 4.21 -1.09
C ASP A 58 -0.23 5.25 -2.19
N ILE A 59 0.03 4.87 -3.44
CA ILE A 59 0.33 5.88 -4.48
C ILE A 59 -0.85 6.84 -4.73
N GLY A 60 -2.06 6.48 -4.31
CA GLY A 60 -3.23 7.35 -4.34
C GLY A 60 -3.12 8.62 -3.47
N ASN A 61 -2.24 8.61 -2.46
CA ASN A 61 -1.97 9.77 -1.60
C ASN A 61 -1.38 10.97 -2.38
N VAL A 62 -0.88 10.76 -3.61
CA VAL A 62 -0.52 11.87 -4.52
C VAL A 62 -1.73 12.73 -4.90
N ILE A 63 -2.93 12.15 -4.90
CA ILE A 63 -4.18 12.83 -5.24
C ILE A 63 -4.92 13.26 -3.96
N THR A 64 -5.13 12.33 -3.03
CA THR A 64 -5.95 12.56 -1.82
C THR A 64 -5.70 11.45 -0.81
N ARG A 65 -5.73 11.77 0.50
CA ARG A 65 -5.79 10.76 1.57
C ARG A 65 -7.16 10.07 1.62
N TYR A 66 -8.22 10.84 1.39
CA TYR A 66 -9.58 10.32 1.33
C TYR A 66 -9.73 9.36 0.15
N ASN A 67 -10.11 8.11 0.40
CA ASN A 67 -10.22 7.05 -0.61
C ASN A 67 -8.92 6.84 -1.42
N HIS A 68 -7.75 7.00 -0.78
CA HIS A 68 -6.45 6.83 -1.44
C HIS A 68 -6.25 5.40 -1.98
N GLY A 69 -6.82 4.37 -1.33
CA GLY A 69 -6.79 3.00 -1.86
C GLY A 69 -7.50 2.88 -3.22
N GLN A 70 -8.66 3.51 -3.41
CA GLN A 70 -9.38 3.47 -4.68
C GLN A 70 -8.67 4.29 -5.76
N SER A 71 -8.20 5.49 -5.44
CA SER A 71 -7.45 6.30 -6.41
C SER A 71 -6.12 5.64 -6.77
N GLY A 72 -5.44 5.05 -5.80
CA GLY A 72 -4.22 4.26 -5.96
C GLY A 72 -4.44 3.03 -6.85
N ALA A 73 -5.55 2.31 -6.69
CA ALA A 73 -5.92 1.18 -7.54
C ALA A 73 -6.06 1.58 -9.01
N TYR A 74 -6.69 2.73 -9.31
CA TYR A 74 -6.79 3.24 -10.68
C TYR A 74 -5.43 3.68 -11.25
N LEU A 75 -4.58 4.33 -10.46
CA LEU A 75 -3.22 4.69 -10.88
C LEU A 75 -2.37 3.43 -11.15
N ALA A 76 -2.44 2.44 -10.27
CA ALA A 76 -1.74 1.16 -10.42
C ALA A 76 -2.20 0.42 -11.67
N MET A 77 -3.53 0.35 -11.92
CA MET A 77 -4.09 -0.25 -13.14
C MET A 77 -3.42 0.32 -14.40
N LYS A 78 -3.31 1.65 -14.49
CA LYS A 78 -2.73 2.32 -15.65
C LYS A 78 -1.24 1.99 -15.81
N ILE A 79 -0.49 2.01 -14.71
CA ILE A 79 0.95 1.71 -14.72
C ILE A 79 1.21 0.26 -15.14
N LEU A 80 0.46 -0.69 -14.58
CA LEU A 80 0.63 -2.11 -14.89
C LEU A 80 0.17 -2.45 -16.31
N GLN A 81 -0.87 -1.77 -16.80
CA GLN A 81 -1.29 -1.87 -18.21
C GLN A 81 -0.19 -1.39 -19.16
N ASP A 82 0.47 -0.27 -18.86
CA ASP A 82 1.57 0.27 -19.67
C ASP A 82 2.81 -0.65 -19.66
N LEU A 83 2.91 -1.55 -18.69
CA LEU A 83 3.93 -2.59 -18.59
C LEU A 83 3.49 -3.93 -19.20
N GLU A 84 2.35 -3.96 -19.90
CA GLU A 84 1.80 -5.15 -20.57
C GLU A 84 1.55 -6.35 -19.63
N MET A 85 1.26 -6.07 -18.35
CA MET A 85 0.91 -7.10 -17.38
C MET A 85 -0.44 -7.75 -17.70
N SER A 86 -0.57 -9.05 -17.42
CA SER A 86 -1.81 -9.80 -17.60
C SER A 86 -2.98 -9.17 -16.84
N TRP A 87 -4.14 -9.05 -17.49
CA TRP A 87 -5.35 -8.51 -16.87
C TRP A 87 -5.82 -9.31 -15.65
N ASP A 88 -5.60 -10.62 -15.63
CA ASP A 88 -5.96 -11.47 -14.48
C ASP A 88 -5.14 -11.09 -13.24
N GLU A 89 -3.89 -10.69 -13.44
CA GLU A 89 -2.97 -10.30 -12.37
C GLU A 89 -3.17 -8.85 -11.95
N VAL A 90 -3.43 -7.97 -12.93
CA VAL A 90 -3.83 -6.58 -12.66
C VAL A 90 -5.09 -6.56 -11.79
N ALA A 91 -6.10 -7.40 -12.09
CA ALA A 91 -7.32 -7.50 -11.31
C ALA A 91 -7.06 -7.89 -9.83
N LEU A 92 -6.11 -8.80 -9.59
CA LEU A 92 -5.72 -9.18 -8.23
C LEU A 92 -5.04 -8.03 -7.48
N ILE A 93 -4.12 -7.31 -8.15
CA ILE A 93 -3.38 -6.20 -7.55
C ILE A 93 -4.31 -5.03 -7.22
N ILE A 94 -5.11 -4.57 -8.18
CA ILE A 94 -6.01 -3.41 -7.96
C ILE A 94 -7.12 -3.76 -6.97
N GLY A 95 -7.56 -5.03 -6.93
CA GLY A 95 -8.49 -5.53 -5.93
C GLY A 95 -7.89 -5.50 -4.52
N ALA A 96 -6.62 -5.86 -4.36
CA ALA A 96 -5.91 -5.75 -3.09
C ALA A 96 -5.73 -4.29 -2.68
N ILE A 97 -5.22 -3.42 -3.56
CA ILE A 97 -5.01 -2.00 -3.29
C ILE A 97 -6.34 -1.29 -2.98
N GLY A 98 -7.43 -1.58 -3.69
CA GLY A 98 -8.71 -0.93 -3.44
C GLY A 98 -9.36 -1.28 -2.09
N ASN A 99 -8.94 -2.38 -1.45
CA ASN A 99 -9.54 -2.93 -0.24
C ASN A 99 -8.59 -2.95 0.97
N HIS A 100 -7.45 -2.25 0.94
CA HIS A 100 -6.45 -2.39 2.00
C HIS A 100 -6.66 -1.49 3.24
N GLU A 101 -7.44 -0.42 3.13
CA GLU A 101 -7.63 0.56 4.22
C GLU A 101 -8.63 0.08 5.28
N GLU A 102 -8.44 0.44 6.55
CA GLU A 102 -9.19 -0.11 7.69
C GLU A 102 -10.67 0.27 7.70
N GLU A 103 -11.01 1.51 7.32
CA GLU A 103 -12.38 2.03 7.43
C GLU A 103 -13.40 1.27 6.55
N TYR A 104 -12.94 0.69 5.45
CA TYR A 104 -13.80 0.06 4.43
C TYR A 104 -13.20 -1.16 3.74
N GLY A 105 -11.94 -1.48 4.00
CA GLY A 105 -11.21 -2.57 3.39
C GLY A 105 -11.68 -3.93 3.88
N GLN A 106 -11.52 -4.93 3.02
CA GLN A 106 -11.92 -6.31 3.28
C GLN A 106 -10.89 -7.26 2.66
N PRO A 107 -10.52 -8.36 3.35
CA PRO A 107 -9.59 -9.37 2.82
C PRO A 107 -10.30 -10.26 1.78
N VAL A 108 -10.67 -9.67 0.64
CA VAL A 108 -11.50 -10.31 -0.40
C VAL A 108 -10.79 -11.47 -1.14
N ASN A 109 -9.46 -11.54 -1.02
CA ASN A 109 -8.64 -12.65 -1.50
C ASN A 109 -7.31 -12.72 -0.72
N LYS A 110 -6.50 -13.74 -0.99
CA LYS A 110 -5.18 -13.96 -0.36
C LYS A 110 -4.21 -12.78 -0.52
N ILE A 111 -4.21 -12.11 -1.66
CA ILE A 111 -3.33 -10.95 -1.94
C ILE A 111 -3.76 -9.76 -1.08
N ALA A 112 -5.06 -9.46 -1.03
CA ALA A 112 -5.62 -8.42 -0.17
C ALA A 112 -5.36 -8.71 1.32
N ALA A 113 -5.58 -9.95 1.75
CA ALA A 113 -5.36 -10.35 3.14
C ALA A 113 -3.90 -10.17 3.57
N ALA A 114 -2.94 -10.60 2.74
CA ALA A 114 -1.53 -10.44 3.04
C ALA A 114 -1.08 -8.97 2.98
N LEU A 115 -1.62 -8.16 2.06
CA LEU A 115 -1.37 -6.72 2.01
C LEU A 115 -1.84 -6.01 3.29
N ILE A 116 -3.10 -6.24 3.69
CA ILE A 116 -3.68 -5.63 4.91
C ILE A 116 -2.82 -5.98 6.14
N LEU A 117 -2.46 -7.25 6.28
CA LEU A 117 -1.61 -7.69 7.40
C LEU A 117 -0.23 -7.02 7.38
N ALA A 118 0.38 -6.90 6.20
CA ALA A 118 1.71 -6.33 6.05
C ALA A 118 1.73 -4.83 6.37
N ASP A 119 0.76 -4.09 5.85
CA ASP A 119 0.61 -2.65 6.07
C ASP A 119 0.40 -2.33 7.56
N LYS A 120 -0.59 -2.98 8.19
CA LYS A 120 -0.88 -2.79 9.62
C LYS A 120 0.20 -3.32 10.56
N SER A 121 1.14 -4.12 10.05
CA SER A 121 2.29 -4.59 10.85
C SER A 121 3.45 -3.59 10.86
N ASP A 122 3.47 -2.56 10.00
CA ASP A 122 4.50 -1.51 9.99
C ASP A 122 4.23 -0.42 11.05
N VAL A 123 4.11 -0.85 12.32
CA VAL A 123 3.96 0.06 13.46
C VAL A 123 5.35 0.38 14.00
N HIS A 124 5.99 1.44 13.46
CA HIS A 124 7.29 1.89 13.94
C HIS A 124 7.28 3.35 14.39
N SER A 125 7.88 3.65 15.54
CA SER A 125 7.93 5.01 16.11
C SER A 125 8.65 6.01 15.22
N SER A 126 9.50 5.57 14.29
CA SER A 126 10.15 6.45 13.30
C SER A 126 9.19 7.02 12.25
N ARG A 127 7.96 6.51 12.14
CA ARG A 127 6.93 7.01 11.21
C ARG A 127 6.24 8.27 11.73
N VAL A 128 6.29 8.45 13.05
CA VAL A 128 5.66 9.57 13.74
C VAL A 128 6.36 10.87 13.36
N ARG A 129 5.64 11.76 12.69
CA ARG A 129 6.16 13.08 12.30
C ARG A 129 6.01 14.13 13.39
N ASN A 130 5.01 13.96 14.26
CA ASN A 130 4.72 14.87 15.35
C ASN A 130 5.19 14.29 16.68
N PRO A 131 6.19 14.88 17.38
CA PRO A 131 6.66 14.36 18.67
C PRO A 131 5.71 14.62 19.85
N ASP A 132 4.66 15.42 19.65
CA ASP A 132 3.66 15.72 20.68
C ASP A 132 2.61 14.60 20.77
N VAL A 133 2.70 13.81 21.83
CA VAL A 133 1.86 12.63 22.11
C VAL A 133 0.36 12.97 22.16
N ALA A 134 0.00 14.21 22.49
CA ALA A 134 -1.39 14.64 22.55
C ALA A 134 -2.07 14.75 21.17
N ASN A 135 -1.27 14.84 20.10
CA ASN A 135 -1.72 15.01 18.72
C ASN A 135 -1.20 13.88 17.82
N PHE A 136 -0.93 12.70 18.39
CA PHE A 136 -0.63 11.53 17.57
C PHE A 136 -1.84 11.19 16.72
N ASP A 137 -1.56 10.97 15.44
CA ASP A 137 -2.51 10.38 14.54
C ASP A 137 -2.73 8.91 14.95
N ILE A 138 -3.97 8.58 15.28
CA ILE A 138 -4.41 7.23 15.68
C ILE A 138 -5.15 6.53 14.54
N HIS A 139 -5.23 7.14 13.36
CA HIS A 139 -6.01 6.66 12.22
C HIS A 139 -5.19 5.78 11.25
N GLU A 140 -4.11 5.16 11.74
CA GLU A 140 -3.26 4.21 11.01
C GLU A 140 -3.38 2.78 11.52
#